data_AF-A0A7W1QSN6-F1
#
_entry.id   AF-A0A7W1QSN6-F1
#
_cell.length_a   1.000
_cell.length_b   1.000
_cell.length_c   1.000
_cell.angle_alpha   90.00
_cell.angle_beta   90.00
_cell.angle_gamma   90.00
#
_symmetry.space_group_name_H-M   'P 1'
#
loop_
_entity.id
_entity.type
_entity.pdbx_description
1 polymer ?
#
loop_
_entity_poly.entity_id
_entity_poly.type
_entity_poly.pdbx_seq_one_letter_code
_entity_poly.pdbx_strand_id
1 'polypeptide(L)' 'MKGKELKARRAALRMTQVQLAETLGVQPNTVARWENGVLDVPRVVVLAVDTVERSFRKLTKTKRPAKKHASR' A
#
# COMPACT_ATOMS: atom_id res chain seq x y z
N MET A 1 -10.64 5.18 8.63
CA MET A 1 -9.75 5.65 7.55
C MET A 1 -10.57 6.46 6.55
N LYS A 2 -10.05 7.61 6.09
CA LYS A 2 -10.67 8.40 5.00
C LYS A 2 -9.93 8.16 3.68
N GLY A 3 -10.55 8.53 2.55
CA GLY A 3 -9.96 8.36 1.21
C GLY A 3 -8.55 8.92 1.05
N LYS A 4 -8.32 10.14 1.55
CA LYS A 4 -6.99 10.78 1.55
C LYS A 4 -5.94 9.97 2.33
N GLU A 5 -6.34 9.34 3.42
CA GLU A 5 -5.46 8.49 4.23
C GLU A 5 -5.13 7.18 3.50
N LEU A 6 -6.11 6.56 2.82
CA LEU A 6 -5.87 5.39 1.96
C LEU A 6 -4.85 5.72 0.85
N LYS A 7 -5.00 6.87 0.19
CA LYS A 7 -4.08 7.34 -0.85
C LYS A 7 -2.65 7.49 -0.32
N ALA A 8 -2.48 8.08 0.85
CA ALA A 8 -1.17 8.26 1.48
C ALA A 8 -0.51 6.91 1.82
N ARG A 9 -1.28 5.98 2.41
CA ARG A 9 -0.79 4.63 2.73
C ARG A 9 -0.39 3.84 1.49
N ARG A 10 -1.21 3.87 0.44
CA ARG A 10 -0.87 3.26 -0.86
C ARG A 10 0.43 3.81 -1.43
N ALA A 11 0.61 5.13 -1.41
CA ALA A 11 1.82 5.77 -1.90
C ALA A 11 3.06 5.36 -1.09
N ALA A 12 2.93 5.21 0.23
CA ALA A 12 4.01 4.71 1.09
C ALA A 12 4.39 3.25 0.78
N LEU A 13 3.43 2.44 0.31
CA LEU A 13 3.66 1.09 -0.22
C LEU A 13 4.22 1.08 -1.64
N ARG A 14 4.42 2.26 -2.27
CA ARG A 14 4.89 2.42 -3.66
C ARG A 14 3.99 1.71 -4.69
N MET A 15 2.69 1.62 -4.41
CA MET A 15 1.72 0.99 -5.30
C MET A 15 0.96 2.04 -6.12
N THR A 16 0.63 1.70 -7.37
CA THR A 16 -0.40 2.41 -8.16
C THR A 16 -1.80 2.05 -7.65
N GLN A 17 -2.83 2.81 -8.06
CA GLN A 17 -4.23 2.46 -7.72
C GLN A 17 -4.62 1.08 -8.26
N VAL A 18 -4.11 0.71 -9.46
CA VAL A 18 -4.33 -0.61 -10.07
C VAL A 18 -3.69 -1.71 -9.23
N GLN A 19 -2.44 -1.56 -8.82
CA GLN A 19 -1.74 -2.55 -8.00
C GLN A 19 -2.40 -2.75 -6.63
N LEU A 20 -2.87 -1.67 -6.01
CA LEU A 20 -3.63 -1.80 -4.77
C LEU A 20 -4.95 -2.52 -5.00
N ALA A 21 -5.65 -2.22 -6.09
CA ALA A 21 -6.91 -2.86 -6.44
C ALA A 21 -6.73 -4.38 -6.66
N GLU A 22 -5.70 -4.77 -7.42
CA GLU A 22 -5.30 -6.17 -7.62
C GLU A 22 -5.00 -6.86 -6.28
N THR A 23 -4.22 -6.21 -5.41
CA THR A 23 -3.88 -6.74 -4.07
C THR A 23 -5.11 -6.95 -3.20
N LEU A 24 -6.12 -6.07 -3.33
CA LEU A 24 -7.36 -6.12 -2.55
C LEU A 24 -8.47 -6.95 -3.23
N GLY A 25 -8.26 -7.44 -4.44
CA GLY A 25 -9.27 -8.18 -5.21
C GLY A 25 -10.48 -7.32 -5.62
N VAL A 26 -10.27 -6.03 -5.91
CA VAL A 26 -11.33 -5.10 -6.35
C VAL A 26 -10.99 -4.44 -7.69
N GLN A 27 -11.96 -3.75 -8.29
CA GLN A 27 -11.74 -3.00 -9.52
C GLN A 27 -10.92 -1.71 -9.27
N PRO A 28 -10.01 -1.29 -10.18
CA PRO A 28 -9.21 -0.07 -10.00
C PRO A 28 -10.04 1.20 -9.76
N ASN A 29 -11.20 1.32 -10.44
CA ASN A 29 -12.10 2.46 -10.27
C ASN A 29 -12.70 2.51 -8.85
N THR A 30 -12.85 1.37 -8.17
CA THR A 30 -13.31 1.33 -6.78
C THR A 30 -12.31 2.02 -5.86
N VAL A 31 -11.00 1.75 -6.05
CA VAL A 31 -9.93 2.43 -5.31
C VAL A 31 -9.91 3.92 -5.61
N ALA A 32 -10.06 4.32 -6.88
CA ALA A 32 -10.12 5.73 -7.25
C ALA A 32 -11.28 6.47 -6.57
N ARG A 33 -12.48 5.85 -6.52
CA ARG A 33 -13.66 6.42 -5.85
C ARG A 33 -13.48 6.54 -4.34
N TRP A 34 -12.84 5.56 -3.70
CA TRP A 34 -12.45 5.65 -2.29
C TRP A 34 -11.48 6.80 -2.03
N GLU A 35 -10.39 6.88 -2.79
CA GLU A 35 -9.34 7.90 -2.57
C GLU A 35 -9.84 9.32 -2.79
N ASN A 36 -10.77 9.50 -3.73
CA ASN A 36 -11.41 10.79 -4.02
C ASN A 36 -12.59 11.12 -3.09
N GLY A 37 -12.95 10.22 -2.17
CA GLY A 37 -14.06 10.43 -1.24
C GLY A 37 -15.45 10.34 -1.87
N VAL A 38 -15.55 9.77 -3.08
CA VAL A 38 -16.82 9.47 -3.74
C VAL A 38 -17.54 8.31 -3.05
N LEU A 39 -16.77 7.36 -2.50
CA LEU A 39 -17.27 6.27 -1.69
C LEU A 39 -16.50 6.21 -0.38
N ASP A 40 -17.19 5.85 0.70
CA ASP A 40 -16.53 5.54 1.97
C ASP A 40 -15.69 4.27 1.86
N VAL A 41 -14.60 4.24 2.62
CA VAL A 41 -13.70 3.08 2.66
C VAL A 41 -14.27 2.04 3.63
N PRO A 42 -14.61 0.82 3.16
CA PRO A 42 -15.12 -0.23 4.03
C PRO A 42 -14.09 -0.64 5.10
N ARG A 43 -14.57 -1.00 6.30
CA ARG A 43 -13.67 -1.40 7.41
C ARG A 43 -12.77 -2.59 7.06
N VAL A 44 -13.25 -3.52 6.23
CA VAL A 44 -12.44 -4.66 5.76
C VAL A 44 -11.22 -4.21 4.94
N VAL A 45 -11.33 -3.13 4.18
CA VAL A 45 -10.22 -2.57 3.41
C VAL A 45 -9.16 -1.98 4.33
N VAL A 46 -9.57 -1.38 5.45
CA VAL A 46 -8.63 -0.89 6.48
C VAL A 46 -7.77 -2.06 6.99
N LEU A 47 -8.41 -3.17 7.39
CA LEU A 47 -7.73 -4.34 7.90
C LEU A 47 -6.82 -5.00 6.85
N ALA A 48 -7.26 -5.04 5.60
CA ALA A 48 -6.48 -5.57 4.49
C ALA A 48 -5.23 -4.73 4.24
N VAL A 49 -5.35 -3.40 4.18
CA VAL A 49 -4.22 -2.47 4.02
C VAL A 49 -3.23 -2.60 5.17
N ASP A 50 -3.71 -2.65 6.42
CA ASP A 50 -2.86 -2.87 7.60
C ASP A 50 -2.07 -4.19 7.50
N THR A 51 -2.68 -5.23 6.91
CA THR A 51 -2.03 -6.53 6.69
C THR A 51 -0.95 -6.43 5.62
N VAL A 52 -1.23 -5.76 4.50
CA VAL A 52 -0.24 -5.50 3.44
C VAL A 52 0.94 -4.70 3.96
N GLU A 53 0.70 -3.65 4.75
CA GLU A 53 1.75 -2.83 5.37
C GLU A 53 2.68 -3.64 6.30
N ARG A 54 2.10 -4.55 7.09
CA ARG A 54 2.90 -5.46 7.95
C ARG A 54 3.79 -6.37 7.12
N SER A 55 3.28 -6.93 6.04
CA SER A 55 4.05 -7.78 5.12
C SER A 55 5.14 -7.00 4.40
N PHE A 56 4.83 -5.79 3.90
CA PHE A 56 5.81 -4.91 3.26
C PHE A 56 6.95 -4.56 4.21
N ARG A 57 6.66 -4.22 5.47
CA ARG A 57 7.68 -3.94 6.48
C ARG A 57 8.59 -5.14 6.76
N LYS A 58 8.06 -6.36 6.74
CA LYS A 58 8.88 -7.57 6.90
C LYS A 58 9.84 -7.71 5.71
N LEU A 59 9.37 -7.49 4.49
CA LEU A 59 10.17 -7.59 3.26
C LEU A 59 11.25 -6.50 3.16
N THR A 60 10.98 -5.28 3.62
CA THR A 60 11.98 -4.21 3.60
C THR A 60 13.03 -4.36 4.70
N LYS A 61 12.68 -4.94 5.86
CA LYS A 61 13.64 -5.25 6.93
C LYS A 61 14.62 -6.38 6.58
N THR A 62 14.23 -7.33 5.73
CA THR A 62 15.11 -8.44 5.32
C THR A 62 16.10 -8.06 4.21
N LYS A 63 15.81 -7.03 3.41
CA LYS A 63 16.78 -6.45 2.46
C LYS A 63 17.79 -5.53 3.17
N ARG A 64 18.68 -6.11 4.00
CA ARG A 64 19.88 -5.42 4.49
C ARG A 64 20.85 -5.27 3.29
N PRO A 65 21.36 -4.08 2.94
CA PRO A 65 22.30 -3.97 1.83
C PRO A 65 23.59 -4.71 2.18
N ALA A 66 24.06 -5.57 1.27
CA ALA A 66 25.44 -6.07 1.31
C ALA A 66 26.37 -4.84 1.35
N LYS A 67 27.23 -4.77 2.36
CA LYS A 67 28.26 -3.73 2.50
C LYS A 67 29.00 -3.64 1.15
N LYS A 68 28.93 -2.49 0.47
CA LYS A 68 29.86 -2.20 -0.63
C LYS A 68 31.26 -2.24 -0.05
N HIS A 69 32.11 -3.11 -0.58
CA HIS A 69 33.53 -3.14 -0.26
C HIS A 69 34.11 -1.75 -0.49
N ALA A 70 34.77 -1.22 0.55
CA ALA A 70 35.77 -0.19 0.38
C ALA A 70 36.89 -0.77 -0.50
N SER A 71 37.06 -0.19 -1.68
CA SER A 71 38.30 -0.24 -2.46
C SER A 71 38.72 1.22 -2.59
N ARG A 72 39.71 1.63 -1.80
CA ARG A 72 41.14 1.71 -2.18
C ARG A 72 41.41 2.99 -2.97
#